data_AF-A0A0C9RLR5-F1
#
_entry.id   AF-A0A0C9RLR5-F1
#
_cell.length_a   1.000
_cell.length_b   1.000
_cell.length_c   1.000
_cell.angle_alpha   90.00
_cell.angle_beta   90.00
_cell.angle_gamma   90.00
#
_symmetry.space_group_name_H-M   'P 1'
#
loop_
_entity.id
_entity.type
_entity.pdbx_description
1 polymer ?
#
loop_
_entity_poly.entity_id
_entity_poly.type
_entity_poly.pdbx_seq_one_letter_code
_entity_poly.pdbx_strand_id
1 'polypeptide(L)'
;MEIVCLPRKSLTLRENLGKYRDLVYVQPPRGVVKPKKLCKPVLAKMDSETTYDTSYPSPGFLPSRSLKLREVKRFGSFDFDTTTQAAYTWPQKSRSEIIHPRGRLGFAKNSMASTTTQKDSYTHPGEVKRTQSLKKFGKCPVTVPMESATTYCNHFVLYDMAEASRRKPFGRRRKCAINFKPEYITNYQENFMNIDSQSSRTIIHKKKN
;
A
#
# COMPACT_ATOMS: atom_id res chain seq x y z
N MET A 1 -23.61 101.79 46.82
CA MET A 1 -23.26 100.40 46.43
C MET A 1 -21.97 100.48 45.65
N GLU A 2 -20.86 100.04 46.22
CA GLU A 2 -19.60 99.88 45.48
C GLU A 2 -19.10 98.46 45.73
N ILE A 3 -19.02 97.68 44.65
CA ILE A 3 -18.44 96.33 44.67
C ILE A 3 -17.01 96.49 44.17
N VAL A 4 -16.06 96.37 45.10
CA VAL A 4 -14.62 96.35 44.81
C VAL A 4 -14.26 94.95 44.31
N CYS A 5 -13.90 94.84 43.03
CA CYS A 5 -13.38 93.60 42.44
C CYS A 5 -11.87 93.51 42.65
N LEU A 6 -11.40 92.51 43.41
CA LEU A 6 -9.97 92.16 43.50
C LEU A 6 -9.54 91.23 42.36
N PRO A 7 -8.33 91.41 41.81
CA PRO A 7 -7.85 90.61 40.69
C PRO A 7 -7.40 89.21 41.15
N ARG A 8 -7.95 88.17 40.50
CA ARG A 8 -7.47 86.78 40.61
C ARG A 8 -6.12 86.66 39.92
N LYS A 9 -5.05 86.44 40.69
CA LYS A 9 -3.76 85.98 40.16
C LYS A 9 -3.85 84.47 39.93
N SER A 10 -3.81 84.03 38.68
CA SER A 10 -3.65 82.62 38.31
C SER A 10 -2.18 82.23 38.43
N LEU A 11 -1.85 81.43 39.45
CA LEU A 11 -0.54 80.79 39.55
C LEU A 11 -0.47 79.64 38.53
N THR A 12 0.37 79.77 37.52
CA THR A 12 0.62 78.74 36.52
C THR A 12 1.42 77.59 37.12
N LEU A 13 0.88 76.38 36.99
CA LEU A 13 1.33 75.08 37.54
C LEU A 13 2.71 74.58 37.01
N ARG A 14 3.55 75.45 36.43
CA ARG A 14 4.78 75.07 35.73
C ARG A 14 6.07 75.18 36.54
N GLU A 15 6.07 75.82 37.71
CA GLU A 15 7.31 76.16 38.42
C GLU A 15 7.74 75.14 39.49
N ASN A 16 6.95 74.11 39.79
CA ASN A 16 7.24 73.18 40.89
C ASN A 16 7.91 71.85 40.49
N LEU A 17 8.21 71.60 39.22
CA LEU A 17 8.74 70.30 38.75
C LEU A 17 10.29 70.20 38.72
N GLY A 18 11.00 71.22 39.20
CA GLY A 18 12.47 71.25 39.19
C GLY A 18 13.17 70.49 40.32
N LYS A 19 12.47 70.12 41.40
CA LYS A 19 13.08 69.54 42.62
C LYS A 19 13.04 68.00 42.73
N TYR A 20 12.45 67.31 41.76
CA TYR A 20 12.20 65.85 41.84
C TYR A 20 12.79 65.04 40.67
N ARG A 21 13.85 65.52 40.02
CA ARG A 21 14.46 64.80 38.88
C ARG A 21 15.42 63.67 39.26
N ASP A 22 15.84 63.58 40.52
CA ASP A 22 16.87 62.63 40.94
C ASP A 22 16.36 61.41 41.73
N LEU A 23 15.04 61.30 41.96
CA LEU A 23 14.44 60.09 42.54
C LEU A 23 14.12 59.09 41.43
N VAL A 24 15.15 58.44 40.89
CA VAL A 24 14.96 57.26 40.04
C VAL A 24 14.41 56.14 40.91
N TYR A 25 13.15 55.77 40.69
CA TYR A 25 12.52 54.66 41.39
C TYR A 25 13.28 53.37 41.10
N VAL A 26 13.98 52.82 42.10
CA VAL A 26 14.65 51.52 42.01
C VAL A 26 13.66 50.45 42.46
N GLN A 27 13.21 49.63 41.51
CA GLN A 27 12.26 48.56 41.79
C GLN A 27 12.92 47.45 42.64
N PRO A 28 12.34 47.04 43.78
CA PRO A 28 12.92 46.00 44.60
C PRO A 28 12.95 44.64 43.86
N PRO A 29 13.96 43.80 44.09
CA PRO A 29 14.14 42.54 43.38
C PRO A 29 12.96 41.59 43.66
N ARG A 30 12.28 41.16 42.60
CA ARG A 30 11.15 40.23 42.70
C ARG A 30 11.68 38.82 42.94
N GLY A 31 11.36 38.24 44.10
CA GLY A 31 11.65 36.83 44.39
C GLY A 31 10.85 35.90 43.46
N VAL A 32 11.50 34.88 42.89
CA VAL A 32 10.84 33.89 42.03
C VAL A 32 10.00 32.94 42.90
N VAL A 33 8.70 33.19 42.99
CA VAL A 33 7.77 32.28 43.66
C VAL A 33 7.53 31.07 42.76
N LYS A 34 8.11 29.93 43.11
CA LYS A 34 7.82 28.66 42.41
C LYS A 34 6.47 28.12 42.89
N PRO A 35 5.50 27.85 42.00
CA PRO A 35 4.22 27.28 42.41
C PRO A 35 4.42 25.86 42.93
N LYS A 36 3.83 25.56 44.11
CA LYS A 36 3.80 24.20 44.66
C LYS A 36 2.89 23.34 43.77
N LYS A 37 3.49 22.44 42.99
CA LYS A 37 2.75 21.47 42.16
C LYS A 37 2.28 20.31 43.03
N LEU A 38 1.06 20.39 43.57
CA LEU A 38 0.34 19.25 44.13
C LEU A 38 -0.48 18.59 43.02
N CYS A 39 0.15 17.73 42.23
CA CYS A 39 -0.57 16.83 41.34
C CYS A 39 -0.62 15.47 42.02
N LYS A 40 -1.77 15.08 42.59
CA LYS A 40 -1.98 13.71 43.05
C LYS A 40 -2.12 12.81 41.81
N PRO A 41 -1.44 11.66 41.73
CA PRO A 41 -1.63 10.75 40.62
C PRO A 41 -3.05 10.17 40.69
N VAL A 42 -3.78 10.21 39.57
CA VAL A 42 -5.07 9.56 39.43
C VAL A 42 -4.82 8.04 39.46
N LEU A 43 -5.21 7.38 40.55
CA LEU A 43 -5.01 5.95 40.78
C LEU A 43 -6.12 5.07 40.17
N ALA A 44 -7.19 5.67 39.62
CA ALA A 44 -8.27 4.93 39.00
C ALA A 44 -7.89 4.57 37.56
N LYS A 45 -7.62 3.29 37.31
CA LYS A 45 -7.58 2.75 35.95
C LYS A 45 -9.01 2.76 35.44
N MET A 46 -9.31 3.53 34.40
CA MET A 46 -10.60 3.41 33.71
C MET A 46 -10.61 2.07 32.98
N ASP A 47 -11.72 1.34 33.09
CA ASP A 47 -11.95 0.15 32.28
C ASP A 47 -11.95 0.59 30.80
N SER A 48 -10.95 0.13 30.06
CA SER A 48 -10.76 0.46 28.64
C SER A 48 -11.56 -0.44 27.72
N GLU A 49 -12.26 -1.44 28.27
CA GLU A 49 -13.05 -2.38 27.50
C GLU A 49 -14.36 -1.72 27.08
N THR A 50 -14.60 -1.70 25.78
CA THR A 50 -15.84 -1.18 25.23
C THR A 50 -16.89 -2.29 25.19
N THR A 51 -18.17 -1.94 25.17
CA THR A 51 -19.27 -2.92 25.01
C THR A 51 -19.14 -3.72 23.71
N TYR A 52 -18.43 -3.18 22.71
CA TYR A 52 -18.12 -3.88 21.47
C TYR A 52 -17.15 -5.05 21.69
N ASP A 53 -16.09 -4.83 22.47
CA ASP A 53 -15.07 -5.84 22.78
C ASP A 53 -15.66 -7.04 23.53
N THR A 54 -16.67 -6.79 24.39
CA THR A 54 -17.35 -7.83 25.15
C THR A 54 -18.47 -8.53 24.35
N SER A 55 -19.14 -7.82 23.42
CA SER A 55 -20.25 -8.38 22.66
C SER A 55 -19.82 -9.19 21.44
N TYR A 56 -18.65 -8.89 20.87
CA TYR A 56 -18.15 -9.51 19.64
C TYR A 56 -16.73 -10.07 19.81
N PRO A 57 -16.53 -11.09 20.67
CA PRO A 57 -15.24 -11.75 20.76
C PRO A 57 -14.91 -12.37 19.40
N SER A 58 -13.67 -12.17 18.93
CA SER A 58 -13.20 -12.81 17.70
C SER A 58 -13.45 -14.31 17.80
N PRO A 59 -14.25 -14.92 16.92
CA PRO A 59 -14.50 -16.36 16.97
C PRO A 59 -13.15 -17.06 16.83
N GLY A 60 -12.82 -17.90 17.81
CA GLY A 60 -11.58 -18.66 17.81
C GLY A 60 -11.47 -19.45 16.50
N PHE A 61 -10.27 -19.45 15.91
CA PHE A 61 -10.02 -20.16 14.66
C PHE A 61 -10.11 -21.67 14.94
N LEU A 62 -11.30 -22.25 14.76
CA LEU A 62 -11.48 -23.69 14.89
C LEU A 62 -10.85 -24.35 13.64
N PRO A 63 -9.93 -25.32 13.82
CA PRO A 63 -9.37 -26.03 12.68
C PRO A 63 -10.52 -26.71 11.93
N SER A 64 -10.66 -26.34 10.65
CA SER A 64 -11.65 -26.95 9.76
C SER A 64 -11.46 -28.47 9.79
N ARG A 65 -12.45 -29.19 10.32
CA ARG A 65 -12.46 -30.65 10.28
C ARG A 65 -12.65 -31.04 8.83
N SER A 66 -11.56 -31.36 8.14
CA SER A 66 -11.63 -31.93 6.80
C SER A 66 -12.49 -33.19 6.89
N LEU A 67 -13.67 -33.15 6.27
CA LEU A 67 -14.50 -34.33 6.08
C LEU A 67 -13.76 -35.25 5.10
N LYS A 68 -12.82 -36.04 5.62
CA LYS A 68 -12.18 -37.09 4.84
C LYS A 68 -13.31 -38.04 4.43
N LEU A 69 -13.65 -38.01 3.14
CA LEU A 69 -14.60 -38.93 2.53
C LEU A 69 -14.16 -40.34 2.91
N ARG A 70 -14.97 -41.03 3.72
CA ARG A 70 -14.74 -42.43 4.04
C ARG A 70 -14.87 -43.21 2.73
N GLU A 71 -13.91 -44.08 2.46
CA GLU A 71 -13.96 -44.97 1.31
C GLU A 71 -15.24 -45.80 1.38
N VAL A 72 -16.14 -45.57 0.43
CA VAL A 72 -17.37 -46.34 0.28
C VAL A 72 -16.96 -47.70 -0.23
N LYS A 73 -17.08 -48.72 0.64
CA LYS A 73 -16.85 -50.12 0.28
C LYS A 73 -17.78 -50.46 -0.87
N ARG A 74 -17.23 -50.73 -2.06
CA ARG A 74 -18.03 -51.15 -3.23
C ARG A 74 -18.69 -52.47 -2.86
N PHE A 75 -20.01 -52.45 -2.69
CA PHE A 75 -20.79 -53.67 -2.50
C PHE A 75 -20.65 -54.55 -3.75
N GLY A 76 -20.62 -55.87 -3.51
CA GLY A 76 -20.23 -56.89 -4.50
C GLY A 76 -21.03 -56.87 -5.79
N SER A 77 -20.51 -57.59 -6.80
CA SER A 77 -21.16 -57.77 -8.10
C SER A 77 -22.58 -58.29 -7.89
N PHE A 78 -23.56 -57.51 -8.33
CA PHE A 78 -24.96 -57.91 -8.34
C PHE A 78 -25.29 -58.35 -9.76
N ASP A 79 -25.73 -59.60 -9.91
CA ASP A 79 -26.14 -60.13 -11.21
C ASP A 79 -27.47 -59.48 -11.59
N PHE A 80 -27.43 -58.59 -12.58
CA PHE A 80 -28.59 -57.87 -13.11
C PHE A 80 -29.36 -58.67 -14.18
N ASP A 81 -29.00 -59.93 -14.38
CA ASP A 81 -29.61 -60.77 -15.40
C ASP A 81 -31.05 -61.08 -15.02
N THR A 82 -31.96 -60.46 -15.76
CA THR A 82 -33.39 -60.68 -15.62
C THR A 82 -33.81 -61.89 -16.45
N THR A 83 -34.85 -62.60 -16.00
CA THR A 83 -35.38 -63.78 -16.70
C THR A 83 -35.79 -63.48 -18.16
N THR A 84 -36.14 -62.23 -18.46
CA THR A 84 -36.41 -61.76 -19.83
C THR A 84 -35.13 -61.67 -20.67
N GLN A 85 -34.01 -61.17 -20.15
CA GLN A 85 -32.76 -61.15 -20.89
C GLN A 85 -32.26 -62.56 -21.21
N ALA A 86 -32.42 -63.52 -20.29
CA ALA A 86 -32.07 -64.91 -20.53
C ALA A 86 -33.00 -65.58 -21.57
N ALA A 87 -34.30 -65.28 -21.53
CA ALA A 87 -35.29 -65.90 -22.43
C ALA A 87 -35.31 -65.30 -23.85
N TYR A 88 -34.97 -64.03 -24.01
CA TYR A 88 -35.02 -63.31 -25.30
C TYR A 88 -33.62 -63.04 -25.87
N THR A 89 -32.76 -64.04 -25.88
CA THR A 89 -31.50 -63.95 -26.63
C THR A 89 -31.82 -63.99 -28.12
N TRP A 90 -31.24 -63.05 -28.88
CA TRP A 90 -31.44 -63.01 -30.33
C TRP A 90 -31.02 -64.34 -30.93
N PRO A 91 -31.92 -65.06 -31.63
CA PRO A 91 -31.56 -66.33 -32.24
C PRO A 91 -30.42 -66.06 -33.22
N GLN A 92 -29.34 -66.81 -33.06
CA GLN A 92 -28.18 -66.72 -33.92
C GLN A 92 -28.66 -67.04 -35.33
N LYS A 93 -28.83 -66.01 -36.17
CA LYS A 93 -29.40 -66.16 -37.50
C LYS A 93 -28.53 -67.14 -38.27
N SER A 94 -29.03 -68.33 -38.53
CA SER A 94 -28.43 -69.25 -39.48
C SER A 94 -28.32 -68.49 -40.81
N ARG A 95 -27.12 -68.48 -41.41
CA ARG A 95 -26.90 -67.82 -42.68
C ARG A 95 -27.86 -68.44 -43.69
N SER A 96 -28.88 -67.69 -44.11
CA SER A 96 -29.68 -68.05 -45.27
C SER A 96 -28.75 -68.15 -46.47
N GLU A 97 -28.86 -69.24 -47.23
CA GLU A 97 -28.11 -69.42 -48.46
C GLU A 97 -28.29 -68.20 -49.37
N ILE A 98 -27.20 -67.75 -49.98
CA ILE A 98 -27.18 -66.55 -50.81
C ILE A 98 -28.02 -66.84 -52.05
N ILE A 99 -29.23 -66.27 -52.12
CA ILE A 99 -30.06 -66.30 -53.31
C ILE A 99 -29.36 -65.45 -54.37
N HIS A 100 -28.73 -66.09 -55.35
CA HIS A 100 -28.18 -65.39 -56.51
C HIS A 100 -29.34 -64.90 -57.38
N PRO A 101 -29.56 -63.58 -57.51
CA PRO A 101 -30.59 -63.09 -58.41
C PRO A 101 -30.22 -63.54 -59.82
N ARG A 102 -31.16 -64.22 -60.52
CA ARG A 102 -31.01 -64.56 -61.93
C ARG A 102 -30.63 -63.29 -62.70
N GLY A 103 -29.57 -63.39 -63.50
CA GLY A 103 -28.93 -62.27 -64.18
C GLY A 103 -29.92 -61.36 -64.92
N ARG A 104 -29.63 -60.06 -64.88
CA ARG A 104 -30.49 -58.95 -65.31
C ARG A 104 -31.11 -59.23 -66.68
N LEU A 105 -32.45 -59.34 -66.72
CA LEU A 105 -33.22 -59.16 -67.95
C LEU A 105 -32.89 -57.77 -68.50
N GLY A 106 -32.40 -57.70 -69.74
CA GLY A 106 -31.88 -56.48 -70.33
C GLY A 106 -32.91 -55.34 -70.27
N PHE A 107 -32.49 -54.18 -69.76
CA PHE A 107 -33.34 -52.99 -69.77
C PHE A 107 -33.48 -52.48 -71.22
N ALA A 108 -34.72 -52.20 -71.63
CA ALA A 108 -34.99 -51.59 -72.94
C ALA A 108 -34.26 -50.24 -73.03
N LYS A 109 -33.49 -50.03 -74.11
CA LYS A 109 -32.64 -48.84 -74.33
C LYS A 109 -33.42 -47.55 -74.59
N ASN A 110 -34.74 -47.59 -74.53
CA ASN A 110 -35.59 -46.46 -74.89
C ASN A 110 -35.87 -45.65 -73.62
N SER A 111 -35.02 -44.66 -73.39
CA SER A 111 -35.19 -43.70 -72.30
C SER A 111 -36.38 -42.79 -72.58
N MET A 112 -37.52 -43.02 -71.92
CA MET A 112 -38.62 -42.06 -71.91
C MET A 112 -38.17 -40.82 -71.14
N ALA A 113 -38.38 -39.62 -71.70
CA ALA A 113 -38.04 -38.37 -71.02
C ALA A 113 -38.83 -38.29 -69.70
N SER A 114 -38.13 -38.44 -68.57
CA SER A 114 -38.71 -38.47 -67.22
C SER A 114 -38.68 -37.12 -66.52
N THR A 115 -38.39 -36.04 -67.26
CA THR A 115 -38.40 -34.69 -66.75
C THR A 115 -39.84 -34.18 -66.68
N THR A 116 -40.31 -33.93 -65.47
CA THR A 116 -41.60 -33.29 -65.24
C THR A 116 -41.42 -31.78 -65.32
N THR A 117 -42.44 -31.06 -65.78
CA THR A 117 -42.43 -29.58 -65.88
C THR A 117 -42.04 -28.89 -64.58
N GLN A 118 -42.29 -29.51 -63.42
CA GLN A 118 -41.85 -29.02 -62.13
C GLN A 118 -40.32 -28.99 -61.98
N LYS A 119 -39.60 -30.02 -62.43
CA LYS A 119 -38.12 -30.01 -62.37
C LYS A 119 -37.54 -28.91 -63.27
N ASP A 120 -38.16 -28.67 -64.41
CA ASP A 120 -37.72 -27.65 -65.36
C ASP A 120 -38.08 -26.24 -64.89
N SER A 121 -39.18 -26.07 -64.15
CA SER A 121 -39.63 -24.75 -63.68
C SER A 121 -38.96 -24.29 -62.39
N TYR A 122 -38.44 -25.22 -61.57
CA TYR A 122 -37.83 -24.92 -60.26
C TYR A 122 -36.33 -25.21 -60.20
N THR A 123 -35.65 -25.24 -61.34
CA THR A 123 -34.20 -25.46 -61.37
C THR A 123 -33.47 -24.20 -60.92
N HIS A 124 -32.96 -24.23 -59.69
CA HIS A 124 -32.09 -23.23 -59.02
C HIS A 124 -32.57 -21.76 -59.09
N PRO A 125 -32.96 -21.12 -57.97
CA PRO A 125 -33.42 -19.73 -57.93
C PRO A 125 -32.31 -18.68 -58.18
N GLY A 126 -31.27 -19.00 -58.95
CA GLY A 126 -30.11 -18.17 -59.19
C GLY A 126 -29.17 -18.07 -57.98
N GLU A 127 -28.15 -17.23 -58.11
CA GLU A 127 -27.18 -16.99 -57.05
C GLU A 127 -27.79 -16.14 -55.93
N VAL A 128 -28.01 -16.75 -54.76
CA VAL A 128 -28.58 -16.07 -53.59
C VAL A 128 -27.53 -15.11 -53.00
N LYS A 129 -27.71 -13.81 -53.24
CA LYS A 129 -26.88 -12.77 -52.62
C LYS A 129 -27.09 -12.79 -51.11
N ARG A 130 -26.04 -13.12 -50.34
CA ARG A 130 -26.06 -13.05 -48.88
C ARG A 130 -26.26 -11.60 -48.46
N THR A 131 -27.43 -11.28 -47.91
CA THR A 131 -27.67 -9.99 -47.27
C THR A 131 -26.79 -9.88 -46.04
N GLN A 132 -25.80 -8.99 -46.08
CA GLN A 132 -25.01 -8.66 -44.91
C GLN A 132 -25.93 -7.98 -43.89
N SER A 133 -26.23 -8.69 -42.81
CA SER A 133 -26.93 -8.14 -41.66
C SER A 133 -26.05 -7.06 -41.04
N LEU A 134 -26.34 -5.79 -41.32
CA LEU A 134 -25.82 -4.65 -40.59
C LEU A 134 -26.44 -4.65 -39.19
N LYS A 135 -25.97 -5.56 -38.32
CA LYS A 135 -26.20 -5.40 -36.89
C LYS A 135 -25.56 -4.08 -36.50
N LYS A 136 -26.37 -3.05 -36.26
CA LYS A 136 -25.91 -1.82 -35.63
C LYS A 136 -25.37 -2.25 -34.27
N PHE A 137 -24.05 -2.31 -34.13
CA PHE A 137 -23.42 -2.40 -32.83
C PHE A 137 -23.84 -1.14 -32.08
N GLY A 138 -24.88 -1.27 -31.26
CA GLY A 138 -25.29 -0.20 -30.36
C GLY A 138 -24.08 0.18 -29.53
N LYS A 139 -23.79 1.49 -29.45
CA LYS A 139 -22.75 2.02 -28.58
C LYS A 139 -22.99 1.44 -27.19
N CYS A 140 -21.99 0.76 -26.61
CA CYS A 140 -22.08 0.30 -25.24
C CYS A 140 -22.45 1.51 -24.36
N PRO A 141 -23.37 1.36 -23.39
CA PRO A 141 -23.68 2.44 -22.47
C PRO A 141 -22.38 2.90 -21.80
N VAL A 142 -22.13 4.20 -21.84
CA VAL A 142 -20.97 4.81 -21.19
C VAL A 142 -21.06 4.45 -19.71
N THR A 143 -20.07 3.69 -19.23
CA THR A 143 -19.93 3.35 -17.81
C THR A 143 -19.71 4.64 -17.04
N VAL A 144 -20.77 5.13 -16.39
CA VAL A 144 -20.67 6.21 -15.41
C VAL A 144 -19.94 5.62 -14.19
N PRO A 145 -18.80 6.19 -13.78
CA PRO A 145 -18.10 5.71 -12.59
C PRO A 145 -19.02 5.91 -11.38
N MET A 146 -19.28 4.83 -10.64
CA MET A 146 -20.10 4.90 -9.45
C MET A 146 -19.28 5.54 -8.33
N GLU A 147 -19.69 6.72 -7.88
CA GLU A 147 -19.12 7.42 -6.73
C GLU A 147 -19.52 6.69 -5.44
N SER A 148 -18.95 5.51 -5.18
CA SER A 148 -19.23 4.72 -3.98
C SER A 148 -18.29 5.00 -2.81
N ALA A 149 -17.44 6.04 -2.92
CA ALA A 149 -16.50 6.39 -1.86
C ALA A 149 -17.26 7.11 -0.73
N THR A 150 -17.47 6.41 0.38
CA THR A 150 -17.99 7.04 1.60
C THR A 150 -16.93 7.96 2.19
N THR A 151 -17.36 9.00 2.92
CA THR A 151 -16.45 9.94 3.58
C THR A 151 -15.44 9.25 4.51
N TYR A 152 -15.82 8.11 5.08
CA TYR A 152 -14.94 7.27 5.88
C TYR A 152 -13.70 6.78 5.10
N CYS A 153 -13.88 6.28 3.88
CA CYS A 153 -12.78 5.83 3.02
C CYS A 153 -11.83 6.96 2.62
N ASN A 154 -12.34 8.20 2.52
CA ASN A 154 -11.52 9.36 2.17
C ASN A 154 -10.73 9.92 3.36
N HIS A 155 -11.23 9.75 4.58
CA HIS A 155 -10.58 10.29 5.78
C HIS A 155 -9.57 9.34 6.42
N PHE A 156 -9.79 8.02 6.31
CA PHE A 156 -8.90 7.01 6.88
C PHE A 156 -8.01 6.39 5.80
N VAL A 157 -7.11 7.20 5.24
CA VAL A 157 -6.02 6.68 4.40
C VAL A 157 -4.94 6.13 5.33
N LEU A 158 -4.51 4.88 5.09
CA LEU A 158 -3.35 4.31 5.77
C LEU A 158 -2.12 5.14 5.37
N TYR A 159 -1.70 6.02 6.27
CA TYR A 159 -0.40 6.65 6.16
C TYR A 159 0.66 5.59 6.42
N ASP A 160 1.62 5.46 5.50
CA ASP A 160 2.82 4.68 5.75
C ASP A 160 3.48 5.23 7.01
N MET A 161 3.34 4.49 8.11
CA MET A 161 4.04 4.78 9.34
C MET A 161 5.53 4.64 9.02
N ALA A 162 6.20 5.78 8.83
CA ALA A 162 7.62 5.83 8.52
C ALA A 162 8.35 4.89 9.49
N GLU A 163 9.01 3.89 8.92
CA GLU A 163 9.63 2.81 9.66
C GLU A 163 10.57 3.44 10.70
N ALA A 164 10.20 3.33 11.98
CA ALA A 164 10.93 3.96 13.05
C ALA A 164 12.36 3.44 13.00
N SER A 165 13.30 4.31 12.59
CA SER A 165 14.69 3.96 12.35
C SER A 165 15.26 3.25 13.57
N ARG A 166 15.30 1.91 13.51
CA ARG A 166 15.82 1.07 14.59
C ARG A 166 17.24 1.55 14.87
N ARG A 167 17.49 1.96 16.11
CA ARG A 167 18.85 2.32 16.54
C ARG A 167 19.77 1.16 16.16
N LYS A 168 20.80 1.44 15.35
CA LYS A 168 21.79 0.43 14.95
C LYS A 168 22.26 -0.29 16.22
N PRO A 169 22.27 -1.65 16.25
CA PRO A 169 22.81 -2.36 17.41
C PRO A 169 24.21 -1.81 17.66
N PHE A 170 24.48 -1.38 18.90
CA PHE A 170 25.80 -0.89 19.29
C PHE A 170 26.84 -1.94 18.87
N GLY A 171 27.58 -1.63 17.80
CA GLY A 171 28.60 -2.52 17.29
C GLY A 171 29.60 -2.78 18.41
N ARG A 172 29.88 -4.06 18.69
CA ARG A 172 30.99 -4.43 19.57
C ARG A 172 32.23 -3.74 19.04
N ARG A 173 32.75 -2.75 19.79
CA ARG A 173 33.99 -2.05 19.46
C ARG A 173 35.07 -3.11 19.25
N ARG A 174 35.57 -3.25 18.02
CA ARG A 174 36.81 -4.00 17.78
C ARG A 174 37.89 -3.29 18.60
N LYS A 175 38.58 -4.03 19.47
CA LYS A 175 39.73 -3.50 20.19
C LYS A 175 40.81 -3.22 19.14
N CYS A 176 40.92 -1.98 18.70
CA CYS A 176 42.04 -1.56 17.90
C CYS A 176 43.27 -1.62 18.80
N ALA A 177 44.25 -2.47 18.46
CA ALA A 177 45.55 -2.41 19.09
C ALA A 177 46.14 -1.04 18.77
N ILE A 178 46.16 -0.15 19.77
CA ILE A 178 46.81 1.15 19.63
C ILE A 178 48.31 0.86 19.66
N ASN A 179 48.93 0.81 18.48
CA ASN A 179 50.38 0.83 18.35
C ASN A 179 50.89 2.24 18.66
N PHE A 180 50.73 2.70 19.90
CA PHE A 180 51.35 3.92 20.39
C PHE A 180 52.76 3.56 20.82
N LYS A 181 53.77 3.92 20.02
CA LYS A 181 55.15 4.01 20.51
C LYS A 181 55.27 5.39 21.15
N PRO A 182 55.28 5.54 22.48
CA PRO A 182 55.58 6.84 23.07
C PRO A 182 57.04 7.17 22.77
N GLU A 183 57.28 8.19 21.97
CA GLU A 183 58.59 8.82 21.88
C GLU A 183 58.79 9.63 23.17
N TYR A 184 59.54 9.07 24.10
CA TYR A 184 59.94 9.75 25.34
C TYR A 184 61.07 10.73 25.01
N ILE A 185 60.70 11.93 24.57
CA ILE A 185 61.62 13.07 24.54
C ILE A 185 61.63 13.65 25.95
N THR A 186 62.79 13.62 26.61
CA THR A 186 62.96 14.21 27.93
C THR A 186 63.31 15.69 27.77
N ASN A 187 62.80 16.55 28.66
CA ASN A 187 62.99 18.02 28.64
C ASN A 187 64.47 18.47 28.56
N TYR A 188 65.43 17.59 28.80
CA TYR A 188 66.84 17.89 28.67
C TYR A 188 67.27 18.06 27.20
N GLN A 189 66.69 17.31 26.26
CA GLN A 189 67.05 17.42 24.84
C GLN A 189 66.55 18.71 24.18
N GLU A 190 65.40 19.23 24.60
CA GLU A 190 64.85 20.46 24.03
C GLU A 190 65.60 21.71 24.50
N ASN A 191 66.05 21.74 25.75
CA ASN A 191 66.50 22.99 26.36
C ASN A 191 67.98 23.34 26.15
N PHE A 192 68.84 22.38 25.81
CA PHE A 192 70.30 22.61 25.88
C PHE A 192 71.06 22.48 24.54
N MET A 193 70.39 22.20 23.42
CA MET A 193 71.08 21.91 22.15
C MET A 193 71.19 23.10 21.17
N ASN A 194 70.86 24.33 21.57
CA ASN A 194 70.76 25.45 20.62
C ASN A 194 71.51 26.72 21.05
N ILE A 195 72.74 26.60 21.57
CA ILE A 195 73.53 27.76 22.00
C ILE A 195 74.67 28.17 21.05
N ASP A 196 75.18 27.29 20.19
CA ASP A 196 76.39 27.64 19.41
C ASP A 196 76.13 27.67 17.90
N SER A 197 75.92 28.85 17.31
CA SER A 197 76.29 29.15 15.91
C SER A 197 75.87 30.53 15.38
N GLN A 198 75.84 31.59 16.20
CA GLN A 198 75.93 32.96 15.65
C GLN A 198 77.40 33.40 15.56
N SER A 199 78.18 32.67 14.75
CA SER A 199 79.51 33.11 14.32
C SER A 199 79.47 33.35 12.81
N SER A 200 79.78 34.61 12.45
CA SER A 200 80.31 35.06 11.16
C SER A 200 79.47 34.82 9.88
N ARG A 201 78.54 35.76 9.61
CA ARG A 201 78.18 36.12 8.22
C ARG A 201 78.88 37.42 7.83
N THR A 202 80.06 37.28 7.23
CA THR A 202 80.73 38.31 6.43
C THR A 202 79.93 38.55 5.14
N ILE A 203 79.55 39.80 4.92
CA ILE A 203 78.88 40.27 3.71
C ILE A 203 79.94 40.57 2.66
N ILE A 204 79.96 39.82 1.55
CA ILE A 204 80.68 40.20 0.33
C ILE A 204 79.67 40.25 -0.80
N HIS A 205 79.18 41.46 -1.12
CA HIS A 205 78.38 41.70 -2.32
C HIS A 205 79.28 42.00 -3.52
N LYS A 206 78.91 41.36 -4.63
CA LYS A 206 79.53 41.38 -5.94
C LYS A 206 79.53 42.77 -6.60
N LYS A 207 80.71 43.17 -7.05
CA LYS A 207 81.09 43.64 -8.40
C LYS A 207 79.94 43.72 -9.43
N LYS A 208 79.74 44.89 -10.04
CA LYS A 208 79.55 45.02 -11.49
C LYS A 208 79.90 46.43 -11.95
N ASN A 209 80.55 46.44 -13.11
CA ASN A 209 81.04 47.57 -13.90
C ASN A 209 79.94 48.56 -14.27
#